data_AF-A0A3B0PAT8-F1
#
_entry.id   AF-A0A3B0PAT8-F1
#
_cell.length_a   1.000
_cell.length_b   1.000
_cell.length_c   1.000
_cell.angle_alpha   90.00
_cell.angle_beta   90.00
_cell.angle_gamma   90.00
#
_symmetry.space_group_name_H-M   'P 1'
#
loop_
_entity.id
_entity.type
_entity.pdbx_description
1 polymer ?
#
loop_
_entity_poly.entity_id
_entity_poly.type
_entity_poly.pdbx_seq_one_letter_code
_entity_poly.pdbx_strand_id
1 'polypeptide(L)'
;MLLAVNSGSSYDPRVVVLEYSGNKKSKEKFVYVGKGITFDSGGYNTKGYHMEGMKFDMSGSAIVAYALKTIAQLKIKANVAAVMMLTDNTIDTHATVPESVVTSMSGKSVEITDTDAEGRLVLGDGIYYAAKNLKASLIVDVATLTGAMVRALGKTYSGIYATNDQRW
;
A
#
# COMPACT_ATOMS: atom_id res chain seq x y z
N MET A 1 4.08 7.66 -8.53
CA MET A 1 4.78 7.46 -7.23
C MET A 1 5.36 6.06 -7.08
N LEU A 2 4.63 4.98 -7.36
CA LEU A 2 5.17 3.59 -7.28
C LEU A 2 6.52 3.43 -8.01
N LEU A 3 6.62 3.96 -9.24
CA LEU A 3 7.84 3.90 -10.04
C LEU A 3 9.00 4.69 -9.44
N ALA A 4 8.73 5.75 -8.68
CA ALA A 4 9.76 6.49 -7.99
C ALA A 4 10.34 5.65 -6.83
N VAL A 5 9.47 5.03 -6.02
CA VAL A 5 9.91 4.11 -4.96
C VAL A 5 10.74 2.95 -5.52
N ASN A 6 10.32 2.40 -6.66
CA ASN A 6 11.00 1.28 -7.31
C ASN A 6 12.29 1.66 -8.07
N SER A 7 12.59 2.93 -8.28
CA SER A 7 13.68 3.38 -9.18
C SER A 7 15.07 2.85 -8.84
N GLY A 8 15.30 2.42 -7.59
CA GLY A 8 16.54 1.79 -7.14
C GLY A 8 16.54 0.26 -7.22
N SER A 9 15.49 -0.36 -7.75
CA SER A 9 15.28 -1.80 -7.74
C SER A 9 15.92 -2.49 -8.93
N SER A 10 16.43 -3.68 -8.71
CA SER A 10 16.76 -4.62 -9.79
C SER A 10 15.55 -5.40 -10.31
N TYR A 11 14.38 -5.25 -9.68
CA TYR A 11 13.14 -5.91 -10.04
C TYR A 11 12.07 -4.89 -10.39
N ASP A 12 11.37 -5.10 -11.50
CA ASP A 12 10.25 -4.24 -11.83
C ASP A 12 9.15 -4.26 -10.74
N PRO A 13 8.43 -3.14 -10.54
CA PRO A 13 7.32 -3.12 -9.62
C PRO A 13 6.11 -3.82 -10.26
N ARG A 14 5.18 -4.28 -9.42
CA ARG A 14 3.93 -4.92 -9.85
C ARG A 14 2.75 -4.34 -9.09
N VAL A 15 1.70 -4.01 -9.83
CA VAL A 15 0.38 -3.77 -9.23
C VAL A 15 -0.47 -5.00 -9.55
N VAL A 16 -0.86 -5.74 -8.53
CA VAL A 16 -1.74 -6.90 -8.70
C VAL A 16 -3.15 -6.51 -8.24
N VAL A 17 -4.12 -6.70 -9.13
CA VAL A 17 -5.53 -6.41 -8.86
C VAL A 17 -6.30 -7.71 -8.94
N LEU A 18 -6.96 -8.06 -7.84
CA LEU A 18 -7.84 -9.22 -7.75
C LEU A 18 -9.26 -8.73 -7.53
N GLU A 19 -10.23 -9.30 -8.24
CA GLU A 19 -11.63 -8.93 -8.13
C GLU A 19 -12.52 -10.16 -7.89
N TYR A 20 -13.44 -10.02 -6.94
CA TYR A 20 -14.48 -11.00 -6.64
C TYR A 20 -15.85 -10.34 -6.79
N SER A 21 -16.68 -10.88 -7.69
CA SER A 21 -18.01 -10.36 -8.00
C SER A 21 -19.11 -11.26 -7.45
N GLY A 22 -19.30 -11.23 -6.12
CA GLY A 22 -20.27 -12.07 -5.41
C GLY A 22 -21.71 -11.52 -5.38
N ASN A 23 -21.96 -10.29 -5.85
CA ASN A 23 -23.30 -9.70 -5.85
C ASN A 23 -23.56 -8.82 -7.08
N LYS A 24 -23.98 -9.45 -8.18
CA LYS A 24 -24.27 -8.79 -9.46
C LYS A 24 -25.36 -7.71 -9.40
N LYS A 25 -26.20 -7.70 -8.35
CA LYS A 25 -27.27 -6.71 -8.18
C LYS A 25 -26.82 -5.46 -7.42
N SER A 26 -25.68 -5.53 -6.73
CA SER A 26 -25.15 -4.40 -5.98
C SER A 26 -24.25 -3.52 -6.85
N LYS A 27 -24.38 -2.20 -6.71
CA LYS A 27 -23.44 -1.23 -7.26
C LYS A 27 -22.26 -0.98 -6.32
N GLU A 28 -22.36 -1.41 -5.05
CA GLU A 28 -21.29 -1.26 -4.07
C GLU A 28 -20.12 -2.17 -4.42
N LYS A 29 -18.90 -1.61 -4.37
CA LYS A 29 -17.65 -2.35 -4.46
C LYS A 29 -16.70 -1.91 -3.34
N PHE A 30 -16.37 -2.85 -2.46
CA PHE A 30 -15.40 -2.66 -1.38
C PHE A 30 -14.01 -2.95 -1.92
N VAL A 31 -13.04 -2.07 -1.71
CA VAL A 31 -11.68 -2.26 -2.23
C VAL A 31 -10.67 -2.18 -1.09
N TYR A 32 -9.87 -3.22 -0.96
CA TYR A 32 -8.73 -3.26 -0.06
C TYR A 32 -7.46 -2.85 -0.81
N VAL A 33 -6.61 -2.01 -0.22
CA VAL A 33 -5.33 -1.59 -0.82
C VAL A 33 -4.18 -1.91 0.13
N GLY A 34 -3.23 -2.74 -0.28
CA GLY A 34 -2.16 -3.20 0.60
C GLY A 34 -0.81 -2.57 0.28
N LYS A 35 -0.10 -2.08 1.31
CA LYS A 35 1.34 -1.77 1.20
C LYS A 35 2.10 -3.06 0.91
N GLY A 36 2.86 -3.09 -0.18
CA GLY A 36 3.56 -4.29 -0.67
C GLY A 36 5.06 -4.09 -0.83
N ILE A 37 5.71 -3.45 0.14
CA ILE A 37 7.16 -3.27 0.12
C ILE A 37 7.84 -4.58 0.50
N THR A 38 8.30 -5.33 -0.48
CA THR A 38 8.83 -6.69 -0.34
C THR A 38 10.11 -6.76 0.51
N PHE A 39 10.90 -5.69 0.47
CA PHE A 39 11.95 -5.40 1.42
C PHE A 39 12.21 -3.89 1.45
N ASP A 40 12.43 -3.34 2.63
CA ASP A 40 12.62 -1.90 2.84
C ASP A 40 14.00 -1.59 3.44
N SER A 41 14.90 -1.08 2.61
CA SER A 41 16.21 -0.57 3.06
C SER A 41 16.16 0.88 3.54
N GLY A 42 15.05 1.57 3.25
CA GLY A 42 14.83 3.01 3.39
C GLY A 42 15.28 3.87 2.20
N GLY A 43 15.86 3.28 1.16
CA GLY A 43 16.44 4.06 0.07
C GLY A 43 17.58 4.94 0.57
N TYR A 44 17.77 6.12 -0.03
CA TYR A 44 18.86 7.04 0.36
C TYR A 44 18.76 7.52 1.83
N ASN A 45 17.56 7.60 2.40
CA ASN A 45 17.34 7.71 3.84
C ASN A 45 17.45 6.33 4.51
N THR A 46 18.63 5.71 4.41
CA THR A 46 18.84 4.32 4.83
C THR A 46 18.49 4.07 6.31
N LYS A 47 17.88 2.91 6.58
CA LYS A 47 17.65 2.41 7.94
C LYS A 47 18.94 1.99 8.67
N GLY A 48 20.07 1.90 7.96
CA GLY A 48 21.34 1.44 8.51
C GLY A 48 21.20 0.05 9.14
N TYR A 49 21.52 -0.09 10.44
CA TYR A 49 21.43 -1.37 11.15
C TYR A 49 20.00 -1.77 11.56
N HIS A 50 18.98 -0.98 11.24
CA HIS A 50 17.58 -1.22 11.65
C HIS A 50 16.72 -1.91 10.57
N MET A 51 17.34 -2.63 9.63
CA MET A 51 16.64 -3.33 8.53
C MET A 51 16.08 -4.71 8.93
N GLU A 52 16.42 -5.23 10.10
CA GLU A 52 15.91 -6.54 10.53
C GLU A 52 14.37 -6.54 10.57
N GLY A 53 13.77 -7.54 9.93
CA GLY A 53 12.31 -7.67 9.85
C GLY A 53 11.66 -6.88 8.72
N MET A 54 12.40 -6.10 7.91
CA MET A 54 11.79 -5.33 6.80
C MET A 54 11.24 -6.19 5.66
N LYS A 55 11.50 -7.51 5.65
CA LYS A 55 10.74 -8.47 4.82
C LYS A 55 9.24 -8.47 5.11
N PHE A 56 8.82 -8.01 6.30
CA PHE A 56 7.43 -7.94 6.70
C PHE A 56 6.74 -6.67 6.20
N ASP A 57 7.45 -5.78 5.49
CA ASP A 57 6.90 -4.50 5.06
C ASP A 57 5.91 -4.59 3.87
N MET A 58 5.68 -5.82 3.41
CA MET A 58 4.67 -6.25 2.44
C MET A 58 3.43 -6.86 3.11
N SER A 59 3.36 -6.88 4.44
CA SER A 59 2.27 -7.56 5.16
C SER A 59 0.91 -6.97 4.85
N GLY A 60 0.83 -5.68 4.53
CA GLY A 60 -0.40 -5.04 4.07
C GLY A 60 -0.98 -5.72 2.82
N SER A 61 -0.15 -5.92 1.80
CA SER A 61 -0.51 -6.66 0.57
C SER A 61 -0.87 -8.11 0.85
N ALA A 62 -0.14 -8.79 1.74
CA ALA A 62 -0.48 -10.17 2.13
C ALA A 62 -1.87 -10.25 2.79
N ILE A 63 -2.17 -9.35 3.73
CA ILE A 63 -3.45 -9.30 4.45
C ILE A 63 -4.61 -9.10 3.47
N VAL A 64 -4.53 -8.11 2.57
CA VAL A 64 -5.64 -7.82 1.65
C VAL A 64 -5.86 -8.95 0.62
N ALA A 65 -4.79 -9.62 0.19
CA ALA A 65 -4.88 -10.77 -0.69
C ALA A 65 -5.60 -11.95 -0.01
N TYR A 66 -5.23 -12.26 1.23
CA TYR A 66 -5.85 -13.35 1.99
C TYR A 66 -7.28 -13.03 2.44
N ALA A 67 -7.58 -11.77 2.73
CA ALA A 67 -8.95 -11.32 3.01
C ALA A 67 -9.85 -11.61 1.81
N LEU A 68 -9.45 -11.17 0.60
CA LEU A 68 -10.22 -11.43 -0.61
C LEU A 68 -10.33 -12.93 -0.95
N LYS A 69 -9.23 -13.68 -0.80
CA LYS A 69 -9.24 -15.15 -0.98
C LYS A 69 -10.29 -15.80 -0.07
N THR A 70 -10.33 -15.42 1.20
CA THR A 70 -11.27 -15.94 2.19
C THR A 70 -12.72 -15.56 1.82
N ILE A 71 -12.96 -14.29 1.46
CA ILE A 71 -14.27 -13.80 0.99
C ILE A 71 -14.76 -14.63 -0.21
N ALA A 72 -13.89 -14.91 -1.18
CA ALA A 72 -14.22 -15.71 -2.35
C ALA A 72 -14.51 -17.18 -2.01
N GLN A 73 -13.71 -17.79 -1.13
CA GLN A 73 -13.91 -19.17 -0.67
C GLN A 73 -15.23 -19.34 0.09
N LEU A 74 -15.60 -18.36 0.91
CA LEU A 74 -16.87 -18.32 1.64
C LEU A 74 -18.06 -17.92 0.77
N LYS A 75 -17.84 -17.56 -0.50
CA LYS A 75 -18.87 -17.12 -1.45
C LYS A 75 -19.74 -15.99 -0.89
N ILE A 76 -19.11 -15.03 -0.20
CA ILE A 76 -19.83 -13.90 0.40
C ILE A 76 -20.60 -13.13 -0.68
N LYS A 77 -21.82 -12.68 -0.36
CA LYS A 77 -22.69 -11.95 -1.28
C LYS A 77 -22.32 -10.46 -1.35
N ALA A 78 -21.09 -10.15 -1.76
CA ALA A 78 -20.57 -8.79 -1.94
C ALA A 78 -19.62 -8.71 -3.14
N ASN A 79 -19.41 -7.49 -3.67
CA ASN A 79 -18.35 -7.24 -4.66
C ASN A 79 -17.15 -6.65 -3.94
N VAL A 80 -16.00 -7.30 -4.06
CA VAL A 80 -14.78 -6.95 -3.33
C VAL A 80 -13.59 -7.02 -4.27
N ALA A 81 -12.65 -6.10 -4.14
CA ALA A 81 -11.36 -6.16 -4.82
C ALA A 81 -10.20 -5.96 -3.85
N ALA A 82 -9.03 -6.43 -4.23
CA ALA A 82 -7.78 -6.17 -3.52
C ALA A 82 -6.72 -5.65 -4.52
N VAL A 83 -6.07 -4.55 -4.16
CA VAL A 83 -4.98 -3.93 -4.91
C VAL A 83 -3.71 -4.06 -4.09
N MET A 84 -2.73 -4.82 -4.61
CA MET A 84 -1.43 -5.02 -3.96
C MET A 84 -0.39 -4.18 -4.69
N MET A 85 0.26 -3.27 -3.96
CA MET A 85 1.26 -2.35 -4.49
C MET A 85 2.66 -2.90 -4.23
N LEU A 86 3.17 -3.73 -5.14
CA LEU A 86 4.37 -4.54 -4.92
C LEU A 86 5.62 -3.87 -5.51
N THR A 87 6.62 -3.66 -4.67
CA THR A 87 7.98 -3.22 -5.03
C THR A 87 8.90 -3.51 -3.84
N ASP A 88 10.22 -3.43 -3.97
CA ASP A 88 11.11 -3.14 -2.85
C ASP A 88 11.39 -1.63 -2.77
N ASN A 89 12.12 -1.22 -1.74
CA ASN A 89 12.68 0.13 -1.58
C ASN A 89 14.18 -0.01 -1.33
N THR A 90 14.97 0.06 -2.40
CA THR A 90 16.41 -0.25 -2.41
C THR A 90 17.26 0.94 -2.82
N ILE A 91 18.52 0.91 -2.40
CA ILE A 91 19.53 1.89 -2.80
C ILE A 91 20.26 1.38 -4.04
N ASP A 92 20.30 2.20 -5.07
CA ASP A 92 21.12 2.02 -6.27
C ASP A 92 21.43 3.41 -6.87
N THR A 93 22.29 3.43 -7.87
CA THR A 93 22.68 4.58 -8.71
C THR A 93 21.51 5.31 -9.37
N HIS A 94 20.37 4.63 -9.56
CA HIS A 94 19.14 5.20 -10.13
C HIS A 94 18.04 5.45 -9.11
N ALA A 95 18.28 5.15 -7.82
CA ALA A 95 17.28 5.33 -6.78
C ALA A 95 16.89 6.80 -6.64
N THR A 96 15.61 7.02 -6.37
CA THR A 96 15.06 8.34 -6.08
C THR A 96 15.74 8.90 -4.83
N VAL A 97 16.24 10.12 -4.93
CA VAL A 97 16.92 10.83 -3.84
C VAL A 97 15.97 11.78 -3.12
N PRO A 98 16.28 12.19 -1.88
CA PRO A 98 15.61 13.32 -1.23
C PRO A 98 15.61 14.57 -2.11
N GLU A 99 14.61 15.43 -1.92
CA GLU A 99 14.33 16.64 -2.72
C GLU A 99 13.89 16.36 -4.17
N SER A 100 13.78 15.09 -4.57
CA SER A 100 13.14 14.72 -5.83
C SER A 100 11.66 15.07 -5.81
N VAL A 101 11.17 15.71 -6.89
CA VAL A 101 9.75 15.98 -7.08
C VAL A 101 9.18 14.98 -8.09
N VAL A 102 8.18 14.21 -7.66
CA VAL A 102 7.56 13.17 -8.47
C VAL A 102 6.09 13.48 -8.72
N THR A 103 5.57 13.06 -9.87
CA THR A 103 4.14 13.15 -10.16
C THR A 103 3.43 11.87 -9.71
N SER A 104 2.39 12.02 -8.89
CA SER A 104 1.49 10.94 -8.51
C SER A 104 0.58 10.52 -9.66
N MET A 105 -0.01 9.32 -9.56
CA MET A 105 -1.05 8.88 -10.49
C MET A 105 -2.25 9.85 -10.52
N SER A 106 -2.46 10.60 -9.44
CA SER A 106 -3.50 11.64 -9.35
C SER A 106 -3.17 12.94 -10.08
N GLY A 107 -1.96 13.09 -10.61
CA GLY A 107 -1.46 14.32 -11.23
C GLY A 107 -0.89 15.35 -10.24
N LYS A 108 -1.00 15.11 -8.92
CA LYS A 108 -0.36 15.96 -7.90
C LYS A 108 1.14 15.72 -7.86
N SER A 109 1.92 16.79 -7.71
CA SER A 109 3.35 16.71 -7.42
C SER A 109 3.60 16.43 -5.95
N VAL A 110 4.62 15.63 -5.65
CA VAL A 110 5.07 15.29 -4.30
C VAL A 110 6.58 15.44 -4.24
N GLU A 111 7.06 16.32 -3.37
CA GLU A 111 8.47 16.39 -2.99
C GLU A 111 8.76 15.27 -1.99
N ILE A 112 9.79 14.47 -2.29
CA ILE A 112 10.22 13.37 -1.43
C ILE A 112 11.30 13.92 -0.51
N THR A 113 10.92 14.22 0.74
CA THR A 113 11.88 14.66 1.76
C THR A 113 12.52 13.50 2.51
N ASP A 114 11.90 12.32 2.45
CA ASP A 114 12.36 11.10 3.11
C ASP A 114 11.97 9.88 2.26
N THR A 115 12.97 9.15 1.75
CA THR A 115 12.76 7.93 0.95
C THR A 115 12.36 6.72 1.79
N ASP A 116 12.47 6.78 3.13
CA ASP A 116 11.96 5.78 4.09
C ASP A 116 10.47 6.00 4.43
N ALA A 117 9.86 7.02 3.81
CA ALA A 117 8.43 7.25 3.84
C ALA A 117 7.75 6.73 2.56
N GLU A 118 8.27 5.66 1.95
CA GLU A 118 7.85 5.09 0.67
C GLU A 118 6.44 4.48 0.69
N GLY A 119 6.04 3.88 1.81
CA GLY A 119 4.79 3.14 1.90
C GLY A 119 3.57 3.98 1.58
N ARG A 120 3.56 5.25 2.01
CA ARG A 120 2.46 6.19 1.71
C ARG A 120 2.45 6.63 0.24
N LEU A 121 3.61 6.64 -0.42
CA LEU A 121 3.72 6.96 -1.84
C LEU A 121 3.11 5.86 -2.69
N VAL A 122 3.44 4.59 -2.42
CA VAL A 122 2.85 3.47 -3.16
C VAL A 122 1.35 3.33 -2.88
N LEU A 123 0.92 3.54 -1.64
CA LEU A 123 -0.50 3.54 -1.28
C LEU A 123 -1.27 4.69 -1.92
N GLY A 124 -0.67 5.88 -2.06
CA GLY A 124 -1.32 7.01 -2.70
C GLY A 124 -1.74 6.72 -4.15
N ASP A 125 -0.87 6.08 -4.92
CA ASP A 125 -1.22 5.59 -6.27
C ASP A 125 -2.27 4.48 -6.22
N GLY A 126 -2.15 3.53 -5.28
CA GLY A 126 -3.09 2.41 -5.13
C GLY A 126 -4.51 2.83 -4.74
N ILE A 127 -4.65 3.79 -3.81
CA ILE A 127 -5.93 4.37 -3.39
C ILE A 127 -6.55 5.15 -4.54
N TYR A 128 -5.74 5.92 -5.28
CA TYR A 128 -6.23 6.64 -6.46
C TYR A 128 -6.75 5.66 -7.54
N TYR A 129 -6.01 4.58 -7.81
CA TYR A 129 -6.43 3.52 -8.72
C TYR A 129 -7.75 2.87 -8.26
N ALA A 130 -7.86 2.53 -6.97
CA ALA A 130 -9.09 1.97 -6.39
C ALA A 130 -10.30 2.91 -6.57
N ALA A 131 -10.12 4.20 -6.31
CA ALA A 131 -11.17 5.19 -6.45
C ALA A 131 -11.56 5.42 -7.92
N LYS A 132 -10.58 5.61 -8.81
CA LYS A 132 -10.82 6.05 -10.20
C LYS A 132 -11.06 4.90 -11.17
N ASN A 133 -10.32 3.82 -11.08
CA ASN A 133 -10.37 2.70 -12.02
C ASN A 133 -11.37 1.64 -11.54
N LEU A 134 -11.36 1.30 -10.24
CA LEU A 134 -12.27 0.29 -9.70
C LEU A 134 -13.62 0.84 -9.22
N LYS A 135 -13.77 2.18 -9.16
CA LYS A 135 -14.99 2.86 -8.69
C LYS A 135 -15.43 2.40 -7.30
N ALA A 136 -14.46 2.27 -6.39
CA ALA A 136 -14.69 1.82 -5.02
C ALA A 136 -15.73 2.70 -4.29
N SER A 137 -16.69 2.06 -3.61
CA SER A 137 -17.63 2.74 -2.69
C SER A 137 -17.06 2.88 -1.27
N LEU A 138 -16.11 2.03 -0.92
CA LEU A 138 -15.33 2.09 0.31
C LEU A 138 -13.93 1.56 0.01
N ILE A 139 -12.92 2.28 0.49
CA ILE A 139 -11.53 1.88 0.42
C ILE A 139 -11.04 1.65 1.85
N VAL A 140 -10.35 0.52 2.06
CA VAL A 140 -9.63 0.23 3.30
C VAL A 140 -8.19 -0.09 2.90
N ASP A 141 -7.25 0.79 3.22
CA ASP A 141 -5.85 0.49 3.05
C ASP A 141 -5.24 -0.17 4.31
N VAL A 142 -4.28 -1.07 4.11
CA VAL A 142 -3.61 -1.81 5.17
C VAL A 142 -2.10 -1.72 4.96
N ALA A 143 -1.39 -1.29 6.01
CA ALA A 143 0.03 -1.00 5.91
C ALA A 143 0.79 -1.15 7.22
N THR A 144 2.00 -1.71 7.13
CA THR A 144 3.08 -1.61 8.12
C THR A 144 3.76 -0.24 7.99
N LEU A 145 3.04 0.83 8.34
CA LEU A 145 3.41 2.16 7.82
C LEU A 145 4.41 2.94 8.68
N THR A 146 4.29 2.92 10.01
CA THR A 146 5.11 3.81 10.85
C THR A 146 5.57 3.14 12.14
N GLY A 147 6.82 3.41 12.53
CA GLY A 147 7.29 3.13 13.89
C GLY A 147 6.58 3.97 14.95
N ALA A 148 5.96 5.09 14.56
CA ALA A 148 5.14 5.91 15.46
C ALA A 148 3.92 5.14 15.99
N MET A 149 3.29 4.30 15.16
CA MET A 149 2.15 3.51 15.60
C MET A 149 2.53 2.49 16.68
N VAL A 150 3.71 1.86 16.55
CA VAL A 150 4.25 0.96 17.57
C VAL A 150 4.54 1.69 18.87
N ARG A 151 5.04 2.93 18.81
CA ARG A 151 5.25 3.75 20.01
C ARG A 151 3.94 4.16 20.69
N ALA A 152 2.91 4.46 19.91
CA ALA A 152 1.62 4.94 20.42
C ALA A 152 0.76 3.81 21.01
N LEU A 153 0.69 2.66 20.34
CA LEU A 153 -0.27 1.58 20.65
C LEU A 153 0.40 0.25 21.07
N GLY A 154 1.73 0.20 21.07
CA GLY A 154 2.49 -1.01 21.36
C GLY A 154 2.46 -2.03 20.21
N LYS A 155 2.71 -3.30 20.54
CA LYS A 155 2.79 -4.40 19.55
C LYS A 155 1.50 -5.20 19.40
N THR A 156 0.47 -4.87 20.19
CA THR A 156 -0.78 -5.65 20.28
C THR A 156 -1.89 -5.06 19.41
N TYR A 157 -1.97 -3.73 19.34
CA TYR A 157 -3.06 -3.03 18.66
C TYR A 157 -2.59 -2.41 17.33
N SER A 158 -3.50 -2.37 16.35
CA SER A 158 -3.31 -1.61 15.11
C SER A 158 -4.05 -0.28 15.21
N GLY A 159 -3.43 0.80 14.74
CA GLY A 159 -4.09 2.09 14.61
C GLY A 159 -4.84 2.19 13.30
N ILE A 160 -5.93 2.93 13.31
CA ILE A 160 -6.78 3.15 12.14
C ILE A 160 -7.14 4.63 12.08
N TYR A 161 -7.13 5.16 10.86
CA TYR A 161 -7.61 6.49 10.54
C TYR A 161 -8.85 6.33 9.67
N ALA A 162 -9.97 6.91 10.08
CA ALA A 162 -11.23 6.83 9.36
C ALA A 162 -11.71 8.24 8.98
N THR A 163 -12.36 8.34 7.81
CA THR A 163 -13.00 9.59 7.36
C THR A 163 -14.49 9.64 7.70
N ASN A 164 -15.00 8.64 8.44
CA ASN A 164 -16.42 8.49 8.77
C ASN A 164 -16.57 7.69 10.07
N ASP A 165 -17.15 8.32 11.10
CA ASP A 165 -17.34 7.73 12.44
C ASP A 165 -18.27 6.51 12.47
N GLN A 166 -19.22 6.40 11.54
CA GLN A 166 -20.12 5.23 11.47
C GLN A 166 -19.46 4.01 10.85
N ARG A 167 -18.40 4.21 10.05
CA ARG A 167 -17.64 3.14 9.40
C ARG A 167 -16.34 2.82 10.14
N TRP A 168 -16.03 3.58 11.19
CA TRP A 168 -15.03 3.27 12.19
C TRP A 168 -15.52 2.12 13.07
#